data_AF-A0A6P6H5B2-F1
#
_entry.id   AF-A0A6P6H5B2-F1
#
_cell.length_a   1.000
_cell.length_b   1.000
_cell.length_c   1.000
_cell.angle_alpha   90.00
_cell.angle_beta   90.00
_cell.angle_gamma   90.00
#
_symmetry.space_group_name_H-M   'P 1'
#
loop_
_entity.id
_entity.type
_entity.pdbx_description
1 polymer ?
#
loop_
_entity_poly.entity_id
_entity_poly.type
_entity_poly.pdbx_seq_one_letter_code
_entity_poly.pdbx_strand_id
1 'polypeptide(L)'
;MEVAEDGVRGPALEALGKLAHILEPTGLQEEAELPAQLLAEFVMDSRKKDKLLCSQLQVVDFLQNFLAREDTAQGPEPLASEDASRQKAIAAKEQWKELKATYQEHVEAITRALSLALPRMEEAQRKRAQLQEALEQLQAKKQAAMEKLRTAQEQWRLHQEKRLQQLAEASAEVRLRQTGAQQELRRLHQELGALRQQAGQERDRLQRHQTFLQLLHTLQGQLPFPEAETEPPRKLDPAEDEPQQRNTGDAVGRDGAGPSEADGPPPAVAAGSPCLPEGQRHGKGS
;
A
#
# COMPACT_ATOMS: atom_id res chain seq x y z
N MET A 1 26.32 -60.17 29.46
CA MET A 1 25.71 -61.31 28.75
C MET A 1 24.41 -60.79 28.16
N GLU A 2 24.49 -60.05 27.05
CA GLU A 2 23.36 -59.69 26.18
C GLU A 2 23.96 -59.44 24.79
N VAL A 3 24.47 -60.51 24.18
CA VAL A 3 24.90 -60.58 22.78
C VAL A 3 24.23 -61.83 22.24
N ALA A 4 22.91 -61.77 22.06
CA ALA A 4 22.13 -62.90 21.55
C ALA A 4 20.79 -62.49 20.93
N GLU A 5 20.53 -61.20 20.65
CA GLU A 5 19.27 -60.78 20.03
C GLU A 5 19.40 -60.38 18.54
N ASP A 6 20.62 -60.04 18.07
CA ASP A 6 20.80 -59.56 16.69
C ASP A 6 20.95 -60.67 15.63
N GLY A 7 21.21 -61.92 16.03
CA GLY A 7 21.34 -63.05 15.10
C GLY A 7 20.01 -63.61 14.58
N VAL A 8 18.91 -63.38 15.30
CA VAL A 8 17.59 -63.99 15.00
C VAL A 8 16.67 -63.02 14.25
N ARG A 9 16.92 -61.70 14.36
CA ARG A 9 16.11 -60.67 13.67
C ARG A 9 16.35 -60.61 12.16
N GLY A 10 17.58 -60.81 11.68
CA GLY A 10 17.88 -60.80 10.24
C GLY A 10 17.13 -61.87 9.43
N PRO A 11 17.20 -63.16 9.81
CA PRO A 11 16.49 -64.24 9.12
C PRO A 11 14.96 -64.13 9.25
N ALA A 12 14.45 -63.66 10.40
CA ALA A 12 13.03 -63.45 10.61
C ALA A 12 12.47 -62.30 9.75
N LEU A 13 13.24 -61.22 9.56
CA LEU A 13 12.85 -60.11 8.70
C LEU A 13 12.93 -60.47 7.21
N GLU A 14 13.90 -61.29 6.78
CA GLU A 14 13.91 -61.83 5.42
C GLU A 14 12.78 -62.81 5.17
N ALA A 15 12.43 -63.67 6.14
CA ALA A 15 11.29 -64.57 6.04
C ALA A 15 9.97 -63.78 5.99
N LEU A 16 9.85 -62.70 6.76
CA LEU A 16 8.70 -61.80 6.70
C LEU A 16 8.65 -61.00 5.39
N GLY A 17 9.80 -60.59 4.83
CA GLY A 17 9.86 -59.94 3.52
C GLY A 17 9.49 -60.88 2.37
N LYS A 18 9.91 -62.15 2.44
CA LYS A 18 9.54 -63.20 1.47
C LYS A 18 8.05 -63.59 1.59
N LEU A 19 7.50 -63.59 2.80
CA LEU A 19 6.06 -63.79 3.05
C LEU A 19 5.22 -62.56 2.65
N ALA A 20 5.73 -61.34 2.82
CA ALA A 20 5.06 -60.12 2.39
C ALA A 20 4.92 -60.04 0.86
N HIS A 21 5.87 -60.62 0.10
CA HIS A 21 5.79 -60.71 -1.36
C HIS A 21 4.80 -61.78 -1.86
N ILE A 22 4.48 -62.78 -1.03
CA ILE A 22 3.43 -63.79 -1.28
C ILE A 22 2.05 -63.27 -0.84
N LEU A 23 2.03 -62.37 0.14
CA LEU A 23 0.84 -61.69 0.67
C LEU A 23 0.58 -60.33 0.01
N GLU A 24 1.18 -60.04 -1.15
CA GLU A 24 0.63 -59.01 -2.02
C GLU A 24 -0.79 -59.44 -2.41
N PRO A 25 -1.82 -58.62 -2.17
CA PRO A 25 -3.21 -59.01 -2.37
C PRO A 25 -3.56 -58.92 -3.86
N THR A 26 -3.04 -59.83 -4.68
CA THR A 26 -3.31 -59.89 -6.13
C THR A 26 -4.68 -60.52 -6.45
N GLY A 27 -5.71 -60.35 -5.61
CA GLY A 27 -7.02 -60.96 -5.86
C GLY A 27 -8.18 -60.59 -4.93
N LEU A 28 -7.99 -59.72 -3.94
CA LEU A 28 -9.03 -59.43 -2.93
C LEU A 28 -10.11 -58.43 -3.35
N GLN A 29 -10.20 -58.08 -4.63
CA GLN A 29 -11.28 -57.22 -5.12
C GLN A 29 -12.27 -57.98 -6.00
N GLU A 30 -11.83 -58.90 -6.88
CA GLU A 30 -12.76 -59.63 -7.75
C GLU A 30 -13.36 -60.89 -7.09
N GLU A 31 -12.63 -61.62 -6.24
CA GLU A 31 -13.15 -62.85 -5.60
C GLU A 31 -14.10 -62.60 -4.42
N ALA A 32 -14.13 -61.40 -3.83
CA ALA A 32 -15.16 -61.02 -2.87
C ALA A 32 -16.40 -60.45 -3.59
N GLU A 33 -16.19 -59.81 -4.74
CA GLU A 33 -17.26 -59.27 -5.58
C GLU A 33 -17.98 -60.35 -6.38
N LEU A 34 -17.32 -61.43 -6.83
CA LEU A 34 -17.95 -62.55 -7.55
C LEU A 34 -19.03 -63.29 -6.71
N PRO A 35 -18.76 -63.68 -5.46
CA PRO A 35 -19.78 -64.20 -4.54
C PRO A 35 -20.84 -63.15 -4.22
N ALA A 36 -20.46 -61.88 -4.04
CA ALA A 36 -21.40 -60.81 -3.76
C ALA A 36 -22.33 -60.52 -4.96
N GLN A 37 -21.84 -60.61 -6.20
CA GLN A 37 -22.61 -60.47 -7.43
C GLN A 37 -23.53 -61.67 -7.65
N LEU A 38 -23.05 -62.90 -7.48
CA LEU A 38 -23.89 -64.12 -7.52
C LEU A 38 -24.97 -64.11 -6.42
N LEU A 39 -24.63 -63.65 -5.21
CA LEU A 39 -25.58 -63.45 -4.12
C LEU A 39 -26.56 -62.31 -4.44
N ALA A 40 -26.11 -61.22 -5.07
CA ALA A 40 -26.98 -60.13 -5.48
C ALA A 40 -27.95 -60.57 -6.58
N GLU A 41 -27.49 -61.36 -7.56
CA GLU A 41 -28.33 -61.97 -8.60
C GLU A 41 -29.35 -62.92 -7.98
N PHE A 42 -28.93 -63.82 -7.08
CA PHE A 42 -29.83 -64.71 -6.35
C PHE A 42 -30.85 -63.95 -5.51
N VAL A 43 -30.46 -62.88 -4.82
CA VAL A 43 -31.35 -62.02 -4.02
C VAL A 43 -32.30 -61.22 -4.91
N MET A 44 -31.84 -60.78 -6.08
CA MET A 44 -32.69 -60.08 -7.05
C MET A 44 -33.72 -61.04 -7.65
N ASP A 45 -33.31 -62.26 -7.99
CA ASP A 45 -34.21 -63.28 -8.52
C ASP A 45 -35.15 -63.84 -7.46
N SER A 46 -34.72 -64.00 -6.21
CA SER A 46 -35.62 -64.35 -5.11
C SER A 46 -36.63 -63.24 -4.86
N ARG A 47 -36.22 -61.96 -4.85
CA ARG A 47 -37.15 -60.83 -4.76
C ARG A 47 -38.14 -60.76 -5.93
N LYS A 48 -37.72 -61.12 -7.14
CA LYS A 48 -38.62 -61.22 -8.30
C LYS A 48 -39.62 -62.36 -8.12
N LYS A 49 -39.16 -63.53 -7.66
CA LYS A 49 -40.00 -64.69 -7.38
C LYS A 49 -40.99 -64.42 -6.25
N ASP A 50 -40.55 -63.77 -5.17
CA ASP A 50 -41.41 -63.36 -4.06
C ASP A 50 -42.44 -62.33 -4.52
N LYS A 51 -42.05 -61.33 -5.33
CA LYS A 51 -43.01 -60.40 -5.94
C LYS A 51 -44.03 -61.11 -6.83
N LEU A 52 -43.57 -62.07 -7.65
CA LEU A 52 -44.44 -62.85 -8.52
C LEU A 52 -45.42 -63.67 -7.68
N LEU A 53 -44.93 -64.40 -6.68
CA LEU A 53 -45.73 -65.23 -5.77
C LEU A 53 -46.72 -64.39 -4.97
N CYS A 54 -46.29 -63.22 -4.45
CA CYS A 54 -47.19 -62.25 -3.82
C CYS A 54 -48.24 -61.71 -4.81
N SER A 55 -47.88 -61.43 -6.07
CA SER A 55 -48.87 -61.00 -7.07
C SER A 55 -49.84 -62.13 -7.44
N GLN A 56 -49.36 -63.37 -7.51
CA GLN A 56 -50.20 -64.54 -7.78
C GLN A 56 -51.14 -64.80 -6.60
N LEU A 57 -50.65 -64.70 -5.36
CA LEU A 57 -51.48 -64.75 -4.15
C LEU A 57 -52.50 -63.62 -4.13
N GLN A 58 -52.13 -62.39 -4.51
CA GLN A 58 -53.09 -61.28 -4.65
C GLN A 58 -54.17 -61.57 -5.71
N VAL A 59 -53.82 -62.21 -6.82
CA VAL A 59 -54.79 -62.63 -7.85
C VAL A 59 -55.68 -63.76 -7.33
N VAL A 60 -55.13 -64.73 -6.61
CA VAL A 60 -55.91 -65.82 -5.99
C VAL A 60 -56.84 -65.27 -4.92
N ASP A 61 -56.36 -64.39 -4.04
CA ASP A 61 -57.17 -63.68 -3.05
C ASP A 61 -58.25 -62.85 -3.75
N PHE A 62 -57.94 -62.17 -4.85
CA PHE A 62 -58.92 -61.43 -5.64
C PHE A 62 -60.00 -62.36 -6.21
N LEU A 63 -59.62 -63.48 -6.83
CA LEU A 63 -60.55 -64.45 -7.40
C LEU A 63 -61.39 -65.12 -6.31
N GLN A 64 -60.80 -65.45 -5.16
CA GLN A 64 -61.50 -66.05 -4.03
C GLN A 64 -62.49 -65.05 -3.40
N ASN A 65 -62.11 -63.79 -3.28
CA ASN A 65 -63.00 -62.72 -2.85
C ASN A 65 -64.10 -62.40 -3.88
N PHE A 66 -63.79 -62.53 -5.18
CA PHE A 66 -64.76 -62.35 -6.26
C PHE A 66 -65.81 -63.46 -6.23
N LEU A 67 -65.40 -64.72 -6.13
CA LEU A 67 -66.31 -65.87 -6.02
C LEU A 67 -67.12 -65.82 -4.71
N ALA A 68 -66.51 -65.46 -3.58
CA ALA A 68 -67.23 -65.27 -2.32
C ALA A 68 -68.24 -64.11 -2.35
N ARG A 69 -67.98 -63.08 -3.17
CA ARG A 69 -68.94 -61.99 -3.44
C ARG A 69 -70.03 -62.41 -4.41
N GLU A 70 -69.74 -63.17 -5.46
CA GLU A 70 -70.76 -63.74 -6.35
C GLU A 70 -71.72 -64.66 -5.59
N ASP A 71 -71.22 -65.46 -4.64
CA ASP A 71 -72.04 -66.34 -3.80
C ASP A 71 -72.93 -65.58 -2.80
N THR A 72 -72.67 -64.28 -2.55
CA THR A 72 -73.42 -63.45 -1.59
C THR A 72 -74.21 -62.30 -2.22
N ALA A 73 -74.05 -62.03 -3.53
CA ALA A 73 -74.58 -60.83 -4.18
C ALA A 73 -75.55 -61.10 -5.35
N GLN A 74 -76.43 -62.09 -5.25
CA GLN A 74 -77.73 -62.00 -5.95
C GLN A 74 -78.64 -61.01 -5.23
N GLY A 75 -78.31 -59.72 -5.33
CA GLY A 75 -79.11 -58.58 -4.87
C GLY A 75 -79.24 -57.55 -5.99
N PRO A 76 -80.44 -57.03 -6.29
CA PRO A 76 -80.67 -56.20 -7.46
C PRO A 76 -80.27 -54.73 -7.19
N GLU A 77 -78.98 -54.39 -7.36
CA GLU A 77 -78.48 -53.06 -7.79
C GLU A 77 -76.92 -53.01 -7.88
N PRO A 78 -76.29 -53.71 -8.84
CA PRO A 78 -74.84 -53.59 -9.09
C PRO A 78 -74.46 -52.35 -9.93
N LEU A 79 -75.40 -51.86 -10.74
CA LEU A 79 -75.11 -50.90 -11.82
C LEU A 79 -74.91 -49.46 -11.29
N ALA A 80 -75.69 -49.02 -10.29
CA ALA A 80 -75.49 -47.68 -9.71
C ALA A 80 -74.14 -47.52 -8.96
N SER A 81 -73.61 -48.62 -8.41
CA SER A 81 -72.31 -48.64 -7.70
C SER A 81 -71.11 -48.54 -8.67
N GLU A 82 -71.20 -49.23 -9.81
CA GLU A 82 -70.17 -49.14 -10.86
C GLU A 82 -70.15 -47.77 -11.53
N ASP A 83 -71.32 -47.20 -11.82
CA ASP A 83 -71.42 -45.87 -12.44
C ASP A 83 -70.90 -44.77 -11.51
N ALA A 84 -71.22 -44.83 -10.21
CA ALA A 84 -70.66 -43.92 -9.22
C ALA A 84 -69.12 -44.08 -9.07
N SER A 85 -68.60 -45.30 -9.20
CA SER A 85 -67.16 -45.57 -9.19
C SER A 85 -66.46 -45.02 -10.44
N ARG A 86 -67.06 -45.22 -11.62
CA ARG A 86 -66.57 -44.67 -12.90
C ARG A 86 -66.55 -43.14 -12.86
N GLN A 87 -67.60 -42.50 -12.33
CA GLN A 87 -67.65 -41.05 -12.16
C GLN A 87 -66.55 -40.55 -11.22
N LYS A 88 -66.30 -41.21 -10.08
CA LYS A 88 -65.20 -40.87 -9.16
C LYS A 88 -63.83 -41.02 -9.83
N ALA A 89 -63.63 -42.07 -10.64
CA ALA A 89 -62.38 -42.27 -11.37
C ALA A 89 -62.16 -41.22 -12.47
N ILE A 90 -63.22 -40.74 -13.12
CA ILE A 90 -63.15 -39.64 -14.10
C ILE A 90 -62.79 -38.33 -13.38
N ALA A 91 -63.47 -38.00 -12.27
CA ALA A 91 -63.17 -36.81 -11.48
C ALA A 91 -61.72 -36.82 -10.95
N ALA A 92 -61.24 -37.96 -10.46
CA ALA A 92 -59.85 -38.10 -10.01
C ALA A 92 -58.83 -37.93 -11.17
N LYS A 93 -59.18 -38.39 -12.38
CA LYS A 93 -58.35 -38.17 -13.58
C LYS A 93 -58.31 -36.70 -13.99
N GLU A 94 -59.42 -35.98 -13.86
CA GLU A 94 -59.48 -34.54 -14.11
C GLU A 94 -58.65 -33.77 -13.09
N GLN A 95 -58.80 -34.07 -11.80
CA GLN A 95 -57.97 -33.49 -10.74
C GLN A 95 -56.47 -33.78 -10.95
N TRP A 96 -56.11 -34.99 -11.39
CA TRP A 96 -54.73 -35.32 -11.72
C TRP A 96 -54.20 -34.53 -12.92
N LYS A 97 -55.03 -34.30 -13.95
CA LYS A 97 -54.66 -33.48 -15.10
C LYS A 97 -54.45 -32.02 -14.71
N GLU A 98 -55.34 -31.45 -13.90
CA GLU A 98 -55.23 -30.10 -13.37
C GLU A 98 -53.97 -29.94 -12.51
N LEU A 99 -53.70 -30.90 -11.62
CA LEU A 99 -52.48 -30.90 -10.80
C LEU A 99 -51.23 -31.01 -11.67
N LYS A 100 -51.25 -31.83 -12.71
CA LYS A 100 -50.11 -31.97 -13.64
C LYS A 100 -49.88 -30.68 -14.43
N ALA A 101 -50.95 -30.01 -14.87
CA ALA A 101 -50.87 -28.74 -15.58
C ALA A 101 -50.31 -27.64 -14.68
N THR A 102 -50.85 -27.46 -13.48
CA THR A 102 -50.34 -26.46 -12.51
C THR A 102 -48.91 -26.74 -12.10
N TYR A 103 -48.52 -28.00 -11.91
CA TYR A 103 -47.13 -28.39 -11.68
C TYR A 103 -46.22 -27.97 -12.84
N GLN A 104 -46.62 -28.24 -14.08
CA GLN A 104 -45.85 -27.84 -15.26
C GLN A 104 -45.70 -26.31 -15.37
N GLU A 105 -46.78 -25.56 -15.12
CA GLU A 105 -46.74 -24.09 -15.08
C GLU A 105 -45.76 -23.58 -14.03
N HIS A 106 -45.74 -24.16 -12.83
CA HIS A 106 -44.79 -23.80 -11.78
C HIS A 106 -43.34 -24.13 -12.16
N VAL A 107 -43.09 -25.30 -12.73
CA VAL A 107 -41.76 -25.68 -13.21
C VAL A 107 -41.29 -24.70 -14.29
N GLU A 108 -42.15 -24.33 -15.23
CA GLU A 108 -41.81 -23.34 -16.25
C GLU A 108 -41.56 -21.95 -15.67
N ALA A 109 -42.38 -21.51 -14.72
CA ALA A 109 -42.20 -20.23 -14.04
C ALA A 109 -40.85 -20.16 -13.30
N ILE A 110 -40.51 -21.23 -12.56
CA ILE A 110 -39.22 -21.36 -11.87
C ILE A 110 -38.07 -21.39 -12.89
N THR A 111 -38.20 -22.17 -13.95
CA THR A 111 -37.16 -22.27 -15.01
C THR A 111 -36.91 -20.92 -15.66
N ARG A 112 -37.98 -20.17 -15.99
CA ARG A 112 -37.87 -18.80 -16.54
C ARG A 112 -37.23 -17.85 -15.53
N ALA A 113 -37.65 -17.88 -14.27
CA ALA A 113 -37.06 -17.05 -13.22
C ALA A 113 -35.57 -17.34 -13.03
N LEU A 114 -35.17 -18.62 -13.02
CA LEU A 114 -33.77 -19.04 -12.93
C LEU A 114 -32.95 -18.57 -14.13
N SER A 115 -33.49 -18.71 -15.35
CA SER A 115 -32.81 -18.24 -16.58
C SER A 115 -32.53 -16.74 -16.57
N LEU A 116 -33.35 -15.95 -15.87
CA LEU A 116 -33.18 -14.51 -15.70
C LEU A 116 -32.27 -14.16 -14.51
N ALA A 117 -32.33 -14.93 -13.43
CA ALA A 117 -31.61 -14.63 -12.19
C ALA A 117 -30.13 -15.03 -12.26
N LEU A 118 -29.80 -16.18 -12.85
CA LEU A 118 -28.43 -16.68 -12.98
C LEU A 118 -27.46 -15.67 -13.65
N PRO A 119 -27.75 -15.10 -14.84
CA PRO A 119 -26.85 -14.15 -15.46
C PRO A 119 -26.67 -12.87 -14.62
N ARG A 120 -27.74 -12.41 -13.95
CA ARG A 120 -27.66 -11.25 -13.05
C ARG A 120 -26.74 -11.51 -11.85
N MET A 121 -26.79 -12.72 -11.29
CA MET A 121 -25.90 -13.14 -10.22
C MET A 121 -24.43 -13.19 -10.70
N GLU A 122 -24.18 -13.75 -11.87
CA GLU A 122 -22.84 -13.79 -12.47
C GLU A 122 -22.29 -12.39 -12.73
N GLU A 123 -23.10 -11.48 -13.28
CA GLU A 123 -22.72 -10.08 -13.48
C GLU A 123 -22.41 -9.39 -12.14
N ALA A 124 -23.22 -9.62 -11.11
CA ALA A 124 -22.95 -9.09 -9.77
C ALA A 124 -21.63 -9.63 -9.20
N GLN A 125 -21.33 -10.90 -9.42
CA GLN A 125 -20.06 -11.51 -9.00
C GLN A 125 -18.87 -10.92 -9.77
N ARG A 126 -18.99 -10.73 -11.09
CA ARG A 126 -17.96 -10.06 -11.90
C ARG A 126 -17.71 -8.62 -11.43
N LYS A 127 -18.78 -7.86 -11.18
CA LYS A 127 -18.69 -6.50 -10.65
C LYS A 127 -18.04 -6.48 -9.26
N ARG A 128 -18.37 -7.46 -8.39
CA ARG A 128 -17.71 -7.61 -7.09
C ARG A 128 -16.21 -7.86 -7.24
N ALA A 129 -15.80 -8.77 -8.14
CA ALA A 129 -14.38 -9.03 -8.39
C ALA A 129 -13.65 -7.79 -8.91
N GLN A 130 -14.26 -7.06 -9.85
CA GLN A 130 -13.71 -5.78 -10.36
C GLN A 130 -13.56 -4.73 -9.25
N LEU A 131 -14.54 -4.62 -8.34
CA LEU A 131 -14.44 -3.71 -7.20
C LEU A 131 -13.34 -4.14 -6.22
N GLN A 132 -13.17 -5.43 -5.98
CA GLN A 132 -12.10 -5.95 -5.14
C GLN A 132 -10.72 -5.62 -5.74
N GLU A 133 -10.53 -5.87 -7.03
CA GLU A 133 -9.30 -5.51 -7.73
C GLU A 133 -9.03 -3.99 -7.69
N ALA A 134 -10.05 -3.16 -7.94
CA ALA A 134 -9.92 -1.72 -7.85
C ALA A 134 -9.53 -1.25 -6.44
N LEU A 135 -10.08 -1.88 -5.39
CA LEU A 135 -9.71 -1.60 -4.01
C LEU A 135 -8.25 -1.99 -3.71
N GLU A 136 -7.82 -3.16 -4.17
CA GLU A 136 -6.42 -3.61 -4.03
C GLU A 136 -5.46 -2.64 -4.74
N GLN A 137 -5.79 -2.23 -5.97
CA GLN A 137 -5.01 -1.23 -6.71
C GLN A 137 -4.95 0.12 -5.99
N LEU A 138 -6.05 0.58 -5.40
CA LEU A 138 -6.09 1.82 -4.62
C LEU A 138 -5.25 1.70 -3.34
N GLN A 139 -5.31 0.56 -2.65
CA GLN A 139 -4.49 0.30 -1.47
C GLN A 139 -3.00 0.26 -1.82
N ALA A 140 -2.62 -0.40 -2.92
CA ALA A 140 -1.25 -0.42 -3.42
C ALA A 140 -0.76 0.99 -3.79
N LYS A 141 -1.58 1.79 -4.48
CA LYS A 141 -1.27 3.19 -4.80
C LYS A 141 -1.10 4.03 -3.54
N LYS A 142 -1.94 3.84 -2.52
CA LYS A 142 -1.81 4.52 -1.23
C LYS A 142 -0.50 4.16 -0.54
N GLN A 143 -0.12 2.89 -0.49
CA GLN A 143 1.14 2.43 0.10
C GLN A 143 2.34 3.03 -0.63
N ALA A 144 2.37 2.94 -1.97
CA ALA A 144 3.44 3.52 -2.78
C ALA A 144 3.54 5.04 -2.60
N ALA A 145 2.42 5.76 -2.47
CA ALA A 145 2.43 7.19 -2.17
C ALA A 145 2.98 7.51 -0.78
N MET A 146 2.64 6.71 0.24
CA MET A 146 3.19 6.86 1.59
C MET A 146 4.70 6.60 1.63
N GLU A 147 5.19 5.61 0.90
CA GLU A 147 6.63 5.32 0.79
C GLU A 147 7.38 6.43 0.05
N LYS A 148 6.82 6.96 -1.04
CA LYS A 148 7.36 8.13 -1.73
C LYS A 148 7.43 9.35 -0.82
N LEU A 149 6.41 9.58 -0.01
CA LEU A 149 6.42 10.67 0.96
C LEU A 149 7.51 10.49 2.02
N ARG A 150 7.65 9.29 2.59
CA ARG A 150 8.69 8.98 3.59
C ARG A 150 10.09 9.19 3.02
N THR A 151 10.36 8.64 1.84
CA THR A 151 11.66 8.79 1.18
C THR A 151 11.97 10.26 0.83
N ALA A 152 10.99 11.01 0.33
CA ALA A 152 11.16 12.45 0.08
C ALA A 152 11.43 13.23 1.38
N GLN A 153 10.76 12.87 2.48
CA GLN A 153 10.97 13.48 3.80
C GLN A 153 12.38 13.17 4.34
N GLU A 154 12.84 11.93 4.22
CA GLU A 154 14.19 11.52 4.60
C GLU A 154 15.25 12.25 3.77
N GLN A 155 15.06 12.33 2.45
CA GLN A 155 15.95 13.08 1.57
C GLN A 155 16.01 14.56 1.93
N TRP A 156 14.85 15.18 2.18
CA TRP A 156 14.80 16.57 2.62
C TRP A 156 15.54 16.76 3.95
N ARG A 157 15.32 15.88 4.92
CA ARG A 157 15.99 15.92 6.22
C ARG A 157 17.51 15.80 6.07
N LEU A 158 17.99 14.81 5.31
CA LEU A 158 19.43 14.62 5.05
C LEU A 158 20.03 15.84 4.35
N HIS A 159 19.30 16.46 3.43
CA HIS A 159 19.74 17.68 2.76
C HIS A 159 19.84 18.86 3.73
N GLN A 160 18.88 19.01 4.63
CA GLN A 160 18.93 20.02 5.69
C GLN A 160 20.11 19.79 6.65
N GLU A 161 20.32 18.54 7.09
CA GLU A 161 21.43 18.18 7.95
C GLU A 161 22.78 18.49 7.29
N LYS A 162 22.97 18.16 6.01
CA LYS A 162 24.17 18.52 5.24
C LYS A 162 24.38 20.02 5.14
N ARG A 163 23.33 20.80 4.88
CA ARG A 163 23.40 22.27 4.86
C ARG A 163 23.83 22.83 6.21
N LEU A 164 23.26 22.33 7.30
CA LEU A 164 23.62 22.74 8.64
C LEU A 164 25.07 22.36 8.99
N GLN A 165 25.53 21.19 8.57
CA GLN A 165 26.93 20.78 8.72
C GLN A 165 27.88 21.73 7.98
N GLN A 166 27.60 22.03 6.71
CA GLN A 166 28.39 22.98 5.91
C GLN A 166 28.43 24.38 6.53
N LEU A 167 27.30 24.86 7.05
CA LEU A 167 27.23 26.14 7.76
C LEU A 167 28.05 26.10 9.06
N ALA A 168 28.01 25.00 9.81
CA ALA A 168 28.79 24.83 11.02
C ALA A 168 30.30 24.81 10.73
N GLU A 169 30.74 24.07 9.71
CA GLU A 169 32.13 24.02 9.25
C GLU A 169 32.62 25.40 8.80
N ALA A 170 31.88 26.07 7.92
CA ALA A 170 32.20 27.43 7.48
C ALA A 170 32.29 28.41 8.67
N SER A 171 31.38 28.32 9.63
CA SER A 171 31.42 29.15 10.84
C SER A 171 32.64 28.87 11.72
N ALA A 172 33.11 27.61 11.78
CA ALA A 172 34.29 27.23 12.52
C ALA A 172 35.56 27.75 11.83
N GLU A 173 35.64 27.63 10.50
CA GLU A 173 36.75 28.19 9.71
C GLU A 173 36.84 29.71 9.85
N VAL A 174 35.72 30.43 9.79
CA VAL A 174 35.70 31.89 9.96
C VAL A 174 36.18 32.27 11.37
N ARG A 175 35.73 31.56 12.41
CA ARG A 175 36.22 31.80 13.78
C ARG A 175 37.72 31.53 13.90
N LEU A 176 38.21 30.45 13.31
CA LEU A 176 39.64 30.14 13.31
C LEU A 176 40.45 31.27 12.64
N ARG A 177 40.05 31.71 11.44
CA ARG A 177 40.70 32.82 10.74
C ARG A 177 40.63 34.12 11.53
N GLN A 178 39.49 34.40 12.16
CA GLN A 178 39.32 35.58 13.01
C GLN A 178 40.28 35.55 14.21
N THR A 179 40.40 34.40 14.89
CA THR A 179 41.34 34.28 16.01
C THR A 179 42.79 34.43 15.56
N GLY A 180 43.16 33.86 14.40
CA GLY A 180 44.49 34.05 13.81
C GLY A 180 44.79 35.52 13.50
N ALA A 181 43.87 36.20 12.81
CA ALA A 181 44.00 37.63 12.50
C ALA A 181 44.08 38.49 13.77
N GLN A 182 43.32 38.17 14.82
CA GLN A 182 43.41 38.86 16.11
C GLN A 182 44.77 38.65 16.78
N GLN A 183 45.36 37.46 16.69
CA GLN A 183 46.69 37.18 17.23
C GLN A 183 47.78 37.96 16.46
N GLU A 184 47.72 37.97 15.14
CA GLU A 184 48.63 38.76 14.30
C GLU A 184 48.52 40.25 14.60
N LEU A 185 47.29 40.77 14.73
CA LEU A 185 47.07 42.16 15.09
C LEU A 185 47.68 42.49 16.46
N ARG A 186 47.50 41.62 17.47
CA ARG A 186 48.14 41.81 18.79
C ARG A 186 49.67 41.82 18.69
N ARG A 187 50.24 40.93 17.89
CA ARG A 187 51.69 40.88 17.64
C ARG A 187 52.19 42.19 17.00
N LEU A 188 51.53 42.66 15.94
CA LEU A 188 51.89 43.91 15.27
C LEU A 188 51.78 45.12 16.22
N HIS A 189 50.78 45.16 17.11
CA HIS A 189 50.68 46.20 18.13
C HIS A 189 51.87 46.17 19.11
N GLN A 190 52.33 44.99 19.52
CA GLN A 190 53.51 44.84 20.36
C GLN A 190 54.79 45.31 19.64
N GLU A 191 54.97 44.91 18.38
CA GLU A 191 56.11 45.32 17.55
C GLU A 191 56.13 46.85 17.33
N LEU A 192 54.98 47.45 17.02
CA LEU A 192 54.83 48.91 16.93
C LEU A 192 55.16 49.62 18.25
N GLY A 193 54.75 49.04 19.38
CA GLY A 193 55.08 49.54 20.71
C GLY A 193 56.60 49.55 20.95
N ALA A 194 57.28 48.46 20.60
CA ALA A 194 58.74 48.35 20.71
C ALA A 194 59.47 49.36 19.81
N LEU A 195 59.05 49.49 18.55
CA LEU A 195 59.61 50.47 17.61
C LEU A 195 59.41 51.91 18.09
N ARG A 196 58.25 52.24 18.66
CA ARG A 196 57.99 53.56 19.25
C ARG A 196 58.93 53.84 20.43
N GLN A 197 59.16 52.85 21.30
CA GLN A 197 60.11 52.99 22.40
C GLN A 197 61.53 53.21 21.89
N GLN A 198 61.96 52.44 20.89
CA GLN A 198 63.29 52.60 20.28
C GLN A 198 63.44 53.98 19.63
N ALA A 199 62.44 54.45 18.89
CA ALA A 199 62.43 55.79 18.31
C ALA A 199 62.47 56.89 19.40
N GLY A 200 61.80 56.67 20.55
CA GLY A 200 61.90 57.54 21.71
C GLY A 200 63.32 57.59 22.29
N GLN A 201 63.95 56.44 22.47
CA GLN A 201 65.34 56.36 22.96
C GLN A 201 66.33 57.06 22.03
N GLU A 202 66.19 56.90 20.71
CA GLU A 202 67.04 57.61 19.73
C GLU A 202 66.79 59.11 19.75
N ARG A 203 65.54 59.57 19.91
CA ARG A 203 65.24 60.99 20.11
C ARG A 203 65.90 61.54 21.37
N ASP A 204 65.84 60.83 22.48
CA ASP A 204 66.48 61.25 23.72
C ASP A 204 68.01 61.32 23.57
N ARG A 205 68.61 60.37 22.84
CA ARG A 205 70.04 60.40 22.49
C ARG A 205 70.38 61.63 21.66
N LEU A 206 69.60 61.90 20.61
CA LEU A 206 69.76 63.09 19.76
C LEU A 206 69.64 64.38 20.58
N GLN A 207 68.67 64.48 21.49
CA GLN A 207 68.54 65.63 22.39
C GLN A 207 69.78 65.81 23.27
N ARG A 208 70.31 64.73 23.86
CA ARG A 208 71.55 64.80 24.65
C ARG A 208 72.72 65.30 23.80
N HIS A 209 72.89 64.77 22.58
CA HIS A 209 73.93 65.23 21.66
C HIS A 209 73.75 66.72 21.31
N GLN A 210 72.52 67.16 21.10
CA GLN A 210 72.21 68.57 20.86
C GLN A 210 72.58 69.45 22.08
N THR A 211 72.25 69.03 23.31
CA THR A 211 72.67 69.73 24.53
C THR A 211 74.19 69.80 24.66
N PHE A 212 74.91 68.71 24.35
CA PHE A 212 76.38 68.71 24.37
C PHE A 212 76.98 69.68 23.36
N LEU A 213 76.44 69.74 22.14
CA LEU A 213 76.88 70.70 21.12
C LEU A 213 76.64 72.16 21.57
N GLN A 214 75.49 72.45 22.19
CA GLN A 214 75.19 73.77 22.75
C GLN A 214 76.20 74.16 23.85
N LEU A 215 76.55 73.22 24.74
CA LEU A 215 77.55 73.45 25.77
C LEU A 215 78.93 73.74 25.16
N LEU A 216 79.34 72.98 24.14
CA LEU A 216 80.60 73.19 23.43
C LEU A 216 80.67 74.57 22.76
N HIS A 217 79.60 75.01 22.10
CA HIS A 217 79.52 76.36 21.53
C HIS A 217 79.65 77.45 22.60
N THR A 218 78.99 77.27 23.76
CA THR A 218 79.07 78.19 24.90
C THR A 218 80.50 78.30 25.44
N LEU A 219 81.21 77.18 25.57
CA LEU A 219 82.60 77.12 26.03
C LEU A 219 83.60 77.72 25.01
N GLN A 220 83.30 77.63 23.72
CA GLN A 220 84.11 78.26 22.65
C GLN A 220 83.85 79.76 22.49
N GLY A 221 82.93 80.35 23.26
CA GLY A 221 82.65 81.78 23.23
C GLY A 221 81.86 82.25 21.99
N GLN A 222 81.26 81.32 21.23
CA GLN A 222 80.36 81.67 20.14
C GLN A 222 78.92 81.69 20.65
N LEU A 223 78.23 82.84 20.51
CA LEU A 223 76.80 82.94 20.82
C LEU A 223 76.02 81.91 19.96
N PRO A 224 75.08 81.16 20.54
CA PRO A 224 74.30 80.20 19.78
C PRO A 224 73.45 80.92 18.71
N PHE A 225 73.52 80.44 17.47
CA PHE A 225 72.60 80.82 16.39
C PHE A 225 71.15 80.51 16.80
N PRO A 226 70.22 81.48 16.71
CA PRO A 226 68.81 81.19 16.65
C PRO A 226 68.46 80.90 15.18
N GLU A 227 68.66 79.68 14.73
CA GLU A 227 68.01 79.26 13.49
C GLU A 227 66.52 79.04 13.78
N ALA A 228 65.77 80.05 13.36
CA ALA A 228 64.38 80.08 12.95
C ALA A 228 63.60 78.75 13.03
N GLU A 229 62.48 78.83 13.75
CA GLU A 229 61.18 78.31 13.32
C GLU A 229 61.22 76.96 12.58
N THR A 230 61.40 75.89 13.33
CA THR A 230 60.72 74.65 12.95
C THR A 230 59.24 74.88 13.23
N GLU A 231 58.52 75.36 12.21
CA GLU A 231 57.08 75.12 12.11
C GLU A 231 56.83 73.64 12.48
N PRO A 232 55.92 73.34 13.41
CA PRO A 232 55.54 71.96 13.62
C PRO A 232 54.96 71.46 12.30
N PRO A 233 55.19 70.19 11.89
CA PRO A 233 54.32 69.60 10.88
C PRO A 233 52.91 69.72 11.42
N ARG A 234 52.10 70.56 10.74
CA ARG A 234 50.64 70.58 10.90
C ARG A 234 50.21 69.13 11.00
N LYS A 235 49.57 68.80 12.11
CA LYS A 235 48.71 67.63 12.21
C LYS A 235 47.77 67.73 11.01
N LEU A 236 48.01 66.93 9.99
CA LEU A 236 46.94 66.52 9.11
C LEU A 236 46.05 65.68 10.01
N ASP A 237 45.01 66.32 10.52
CA ASP A 237 43.85 65.64 11.08
C ASP A 237 43.45 64.57 10.05
N PRO A 238 43.38 63.27 10.41
CA PRO A 238 42.55 62.40 9.62
C PRO A 238 41.14 62.98 9.75
N ALA A 239 40.56 63.36 8.62
CA ALA A 239 39.15 63.66 8.53
C ALA A 239 38.39 62.57 9.30
N GLU A 240 37.66 63.00 10.33
CA GLU A 240 36.55 62.22 10.85
C GLU A 240 35.56 62.06 9.69
N ASP A 241 35.65 60.94 8.98
CA ASP A 241 34.52 60.42 8.21
C ASP A 241 33.47 59.97 9.23
N GLU A 242 32.72 60.94 9.75
CA GLU A 242 31.39 60.70 10.28
C GLU A 242 30.49 60.30 9.10
N PRO A 243 29.88 59.10 9.11
CA PRO A 243 28.82 58.78 8.16
C PRO A 243 27.62 59.67 8.49
N GLN A 244 27.20 60.47 7.50
CA GLN A 244 25.94 61.21 7.49
C GLN A 244 24.77 60.33 8.00
N GLN A 245 24.39 60.53 9.27
CA GLN A 245 23.06 60.21 9.75
C GLN A 245 22.09 61.24 9.16
N ARG A 246 21.45 60.85 8.06
CA ARG A 246 20.26 61.53 7.55
C ARG A 246 19.09 61.12 8.43
N ASN A 247 18.73 61.98 9.37
CA ASN A 247 17.44 61.94 10.04
C ASN A 247 16.32 62.08 9.00
N THR A 248 15.45 61.07 8.94
CA THR A 248 14.04 61.25 8.60
C THR A 248 13.27 60.47 9.63
N GLY A 249 13.06 61.10 10.79
CA GLY A 249 11.89 60.79 11.58
C GLY A 249 10.72 61.54 10.94
N ASP A 250 9.68 60.83 10.54
CA ASP A 250 8.47 61.01 11.31
C ASP A 250 7.56 59.78 11.29
N ALA A 251 6.91 59.61 12.42
CA ALA A 251 6.16 58.45 12.84
C ALA A 251 4.71 58.46 12.36
N VAL A 252 4.11 57.26 12.42
CA VAL A 252 2.69 56.87 12.59
C VAL A 252 2.44 55.77 11.55
N GLY A 253 2.62 54.49 11.89
CA GLY A 253 1.75 53.77 12.80
C GLY A 253 0.57 53.18 12.01
N ARG A 254 0.61 51.87 11.72
CA ARG A 254 -0.46 50.86 11.93
C ARG A 254 -0.30 49.64 11.00
N ASP A 255 0.02 48.51 11.63
CA ASP A 255 -0.38 47.12 11.35
C ASP A 255 -0.29 46.52 9.93
N GLY A 256 0.53 45.47 9.82
CA GLY A 256 0.05 44.19 9.26
C GLY A 256 0.59 43.73 7.91
N ALA A 257 1.52 42.76 7.96
CA ALA A 257 1.72 41.65 7.02
C ALA A 257 2.30 41.90 5.61
N GLY A 258 3.60 41.56 5.46
CA GLY A 258 4.19 40.67 4.44
C GLY A 258 4.03 40.98 2.94
N PRO A 259 5.15 41.12 2.19
CA PRO A 259 5.16 41.14 0.73
C PRO A 259 5.75 39.86 0.09
N SER A 260 5.40 39.72 -1.19
CA SER A 260 6.18 39.11 -2.29
C SER A 260 5.96 37.64 -2.63
N GLU A 261 5.14 37.41 -3.65
CA GLU A 261 5.38 36.39 -4.68
C GLU A 261 6.16 37.05 -5.84
N ALA A 262 7.21 36.36 -6.30
CA ALA A 262 8.15 36.84 -7.31
C ALA A 262 7.77 36.38 -8.72
N ASP A 263 8.25 37.17 -9.69
CA ASP A 263 8.26 36.98 -11.14
C ASP A 263 8.42 35.55 -11.67
N GLY A 264 7.62 35.23 -12.68
CA GLY A 264 7.83 34.13 -13.63
C GLY A 264 7.73 34.63 -15.10
N PRO A 265 8.48 34.06 -16.07
CA PRO A 265 8.47 34.47 -17.48
C PRO A 265 7.54 33.58 -18.36
N PRO A 266 7.38 33.85 -19.69
CA PRO A 266 6.15 34.26 -20.37
C PRO A 266 5.27 33.11 -20.95
N PRO A 267 4.05 33.38 -21.50
CA PRO A 267 3.13 32.34 -21.94
C PRO A 267 3.41 31.85 -23.38
N ALA A 268 3.39 30.53 -23.54
CA ALA A 268 3.38 29.84 -24.82
C ALA A 268 1.94 29.66 -25.33
N VAL A 269 1.69 30.25 -26.50
CA VAL A 269 0.87 29.79 -27.63
C VAL A 269 -0.30 28.85 -27.31
N ALA A 270 -1.51 29.40 -27.51
CA ALA A 270 -2.77 28.69 -27.58
C ALA A 270 -2.78 27.61 -28.67
N ALA A 271 -3.13 26.38 -28.30
CA ALA A 271 -3.60 25.34 -29.20
C ALA A 271 -4.99 24.90 -28.72
N GLY A 272 -5.97 25.03 -29.61
CA GLY A 272 -7.40 25.07 -29.31
C GLY A 272 -8.04 23.78 -28.80
N SER A 273 -9.11 23.97 -28.05
CA SER A 273 -10.15 22.98 -27.80
C SER A 273 -11.00 22.80 -29.07
N PRO A 274 -11.30 21.56 -29.52
CA PRO A 274 -12.31 21.35 -30.54
C PRO A 274 -13.72 21.44 -29.95
N CYS A 275 -14.55 22.22 -30.63
CA CYS A 275 -15.97 22.41 -30.37
C CYS A 275 -16.77 21.10 -30.47
N LEU A 276 -17.76 20.95 -29.59
CA LEU A 276 -18.91 20.06 -29.76
C LEU A 276 -19.77 20.57 -30.93
N PRO A 277 -20.29 19.70 -31.82
CA PRO A 277 -21.33 20.12 -32.76
C PRO A 277 -22.73 19.87 -32.17
N GLU A 278 -23.49 20.96 -32.03
CA GLU A 278 -24.95 20.96 -31.97
C GLU A 278 -25.56 20.55 -33.33
N GLY A 279 -26.71 19.87 -33.25
CA GLY A 279 -27.84 20.16 -34.12
C GLY A 279 -27.94 19.44 -35.47
N GLN A 280 -28.47 18.21 -35.46
CA GLN A 280 -29.18 17.68 -36.63
C GLN A 280 -30.66 18.07 -36.56
N ARG A 281 -31.04 19.03 -37.42
CA ARG A 281 -32.41 19.20 -37.92
C ARG A 281 -32.46 18.68 -39.36
N HIS A 282 -33.17 17.57 -39.57
CA HIS A 282 -33.88 17.24 -40.82
C HIS A 282 -35.28 16.79 -40.35
N GLY A 283 -36.42 17.21 -40.90
CA GLY A 283 -36.73 17.58 -42.28
C GLY A 283 -37.89 16.68 -42.71
N LYS A 284 -39.10 17.24 -42.79
CA LYS A 284 -40.36 16.61 -43.24
C LYS A 284 -40.21 15.84 -44.57
N GLY A 285 -40.99 14.77 -44.73
CA GLY A 285 -41.38 14.29 -46.06
C GLY A 285 -42.13 12.95 -46.09
N SER A 286 -43.45 13.05 -46.33
CA SER A 286 -44.46 12.00 -46.66
C SER A 286 -45.02 11.14 -45.53
#